data_AF-A0A6P5T4E2-F1
#
_entry.id   AF-A0A6P5T4E2-F1
#
_cell.length_a   1.000
_cell.length_b   1.000
_cell.length_c   1.000
_cell.angle_alpha   90.00
_cell.angle_beta   90.00
_cell.angle_gamma   90.00
#
_symmetry.space_group_name_H-M   'P 1'
#
loop_
_entity.id
_entity.type
_entity.pdbx_description
1 polymer ?
#
loop_
_entity_poly.entity_id
_entity_poly.type
_entity_poly.pdbx_seq_one_letter_code
_entity_poly.pdbx_strand_id
1 'polypeptide(L)'
;MVEKILELFPVAIRDINAERKNVVLVAVENRQLHVYRLLLSKNIPNKDHMFSKVDNKGNSVLHLAARLGDHQPWLIYGPAFQMQWEIKWYRIVKTSMPPRFFPRFNKKNKTAKDIFKETHKELVKAGAAWLTKASESCTVMGALIATVAFATATTVPGGIKEITGRPTLENLPAFDIFAIASLIALCSSVTSMVIFLSILMSRYKEKEFGKVLPSKLLLGLTLLCVSMVSMLISFCAGHFFMLKDKLKHAAFPVYAITCMPLAIFAVGHFPLYFNMICANFNKVPFESGVTRVAPL
;
A
#
# COMPACT_ATOMS: atom_id res chain seq x y z
N MET A 1 16.47 -7.77 23.48
CA MET A 1 16.38 -8.92 24.40
C MET A 1 17.14 -10.14 23.86
N VAL A 2 16.74 -10.72 22.72
CA VAL A 2 17.41 -11.90 22.12
C VAL A 2 18.92 -11.70 21.95
N GLU A 3 19.36 -10.52 21.49
CA GLU A 3 20.77 -10.20 21.34
C GLU A 3 21.56 -10.33 22.66
N LYS A 4 21.08 -9.70 23.74
CA LYS A 4 21.68 -9.79 25.07
C LYS A 4 21.74 -11.23 25.60
N ILE A 5 20.72 -12.04 25.31
CA ILE A 5 20.71 -13.46 25.70
C ILE A 5 21.81 -14.22 24.97
N LEU A 6 22.01 -13.97 23.68
CA LEU A 6 23.06 -14.63 22.89
C LEU A 6 24.47 -14.15 23.26
N GLU A 7 24.62 -12.95 23.80
CA GLU A 7 25.89 -12.44 24.34
C GLU A 7 26.23 -13.09 25.68
N LEU A 8 25.26 -13.19 26.59
CA LEU A 8 25.46 -13.79 27.92
C LEU A 8 25.53 -15.31 27.87
N PHE A 9 24.73 -15.93 26.99
CA PHE A 9 24.62 -17.38 26.85
C PHE A 9 24.68 -17.80 25.37
N PRO A 10 25.87 -17.77 24.72
CA PRO A 10 26.01 -18.11 23.30
C PRO A 10 25.54 -19.53 22.95
N VAL A 11 25.56 -20.45 23.92
CA VAL A 11 25.14 -21.85 23.74
C VAL A 11 23.63 -21.97 23.52
N ALA A 12 22.83 -21.03 24.04
CA ALA A 12 21.37 -21.04 23.92
C ALA A 12 20.89 -21.03 22.46
N ILE A 13 21.73 -20.63 21.52
CA ILE A 13 21.42 -20.68 20.08
C ILE A 13 21.19 -22.12 19.56
N ARG A 14 21.73 -23.12 20.26
CA ARG A 14 21.62 -24.54 19.92
C ARG A 14 20.39 -25.19 20.52
N ASP A 15 19.68 -24.50 21.40
CA ASP A 15 18.52 -25.04 22.08
C ASP A 15 17.40 -25.32 21.07
N ILE A 16 16.72 -26.43 21.33
CA ILE A 16 15.57 -26.88 20.54
C ILE A 16 14.39 -27.06 21.48
N ASN A 17 13.21 -26.66 21.02
CA ASN A 17 11.99 -26.92 21.76
C ASN A 17 11.48 -28.36 21.55
N ALA A 18 10.37 -28.72 22.20
CA ALA A 18 9.72 -30.03 22.07
C ALA A 18 9.33 -30.40 20.62
N GLU A 19 9.17 -29.39 19.74
CA GLU A 19 8.85 -29.58 18.32
C GLU A 19 10.09 -29.73 17.42
N ARG A 20 11.29 -29.84 18.01
CA ARG A 20 12.59 -29.79 17.34
C ARG A 20 12.86 -28.50 16.56
N LYS A 21 12.25 -27.39 16.96
CA LYS A 21 12.53 -26.08 16.37
C LYS A 21 13.64 -25.40 17.16
N ASN A 22 14.66 -24.93 16.43
CA ASN A 22 15.65 -24.01 16.96
C ASN A 22 15.14 -22.55 16.86
N VAL A 23 15.93 -21.61 17.36
CA VAL A 23 15.60 -20.18 17.33
C VAL A 23 15.30 -19.62 15.93
N VAL A 24 15.93 -20.15 14.87
CA VAL A 24 15.67 -19.73 13.49
C VAL A 24 14.26 -20.11 13.04
N LEU A 25 13.89 -21.37 13.29
CA LEU A 25 12.57 -21.90 12.91
C LEU A 25 11.47 -21.14 13.66
N VAL A 26 11.66 -20.91 14.97
CA VAL A 26 10.70 -20.18 15.82
C VAL A 26 10.57 -18.72 15.39
N ALA A 27 11.69 -18.04 15.12
CA ALA A 27 11.67 -16.65 14.66
C ALA A 27 10.90 -16.53 13.34
N VAL A 28 11.08 -17.48 12.42
CA VAL A 28 10.43 -17.42 11.11
C VAL A 28 8.95 -17.76 11.17
N GLU A 29 8.59 -18.78 11.94
CA GLU A 29 7.20 -19.15 12.18
C GLU A 29 6.39 -17.98 12.73
N ASN A 30 6.98 -17.23 13.67
CA ASN A 30 6.35 -16.09 14.34
C ASN A 30 6.59 -14.73 13.68
N ARG A 31 7.04 -14.70 12.41
CA ARG A 31 7.21 -13.45 11.63
C ARG A 31 8.18 -12.44 12.26
N GLN A 32 9.14 -12.89 13.07
CA GLN A 32 10.09 -12.02 13.76
C GLN A 32 11.24 -11.60 12.83
N LEU A 33 11.00 -10.62 11.97
CA LEU A 33 11.96 -10.16 10.97
C LEU A 33 13.27 -9.66 11.58
N HIS A 34 13.18 -8.88 12.66
CA HIS A 34 14.33 -8.34 13.37
C HIS A 34 15.23 -9.44 13.93
N VAL A 35 14.64 -10.45 14.57
CA VAL A 35 15.37 -11.61 15.10
C VAL A 35 15.98 -12.42 13.96
N TYR A 36 15.24 -12.64 12.86
CA TYR A 36 15.76 -13.36 11.71
C TYR A 36 16.97 -12.66 11.08
N ARG A 37 16.93 -11.33 10.93
CA ARG A 37 18.07 -10.52 10.44
C ARG A 37 19.26 -10.57 11.39
N LEU A 38 19.02 -10.55 12.69
CA LEU A 38 20.07 -10.70 13.69
C LEU A 38 20.79 -12.04 13.53
N LEU A 39 20.04 -13.14 13.39
CA LEU A 39 20.60 -14.48 13.20
C LEU A 39 21.33 -14.63 11.85
N LEU A 40 20.89 -13.90 10.82
CA LEU A 40 21.57 -13.84 9.53
C LEU A 40 22.84 -12.98 9.54
N SER A 41 22.97 -11.99 10.42
CA SER A 41 24.14 -11.11 10.46
C SER A 41 25.22 -11.60 11.42
N LYS A 42 24.84 -12.25 12.54
CA LYS A 42 25.81 -12.79 13.50
C LYS A 42 26.69 -13.88 12.87
N ASN A 43 27.97 -13.86 13.26
CA ASN A 43 28.94 -14.90 12.89
C ASN A 43 28.81 -16.08 13.84
N ILE A 44 27.98 -17.06 13.46
CA ILE A 44 27.64 -18.22 14.29
C ILE A 44 28.39 -19.45 13.77
N PRO A 45 29.11 -20.20 14.63
CA PRO A 45 29.71 -21.47 14.24
C PRO A 45 28.65 -22.45 13.73
N ASN A 46 28.91 -23.11 12.59
CA ASN A 46 27.99 -24.06 11.95
C ASN A 46 26.61 -23.46 11.60
N LYS A 47 26.58 -22.19 11.20
CA LYS A 47 25.37 -21.47 10.76
C LYS A 47 24.55 -22.26 9.73
N ASP A 48 25.21 -22.82 8.71
CA ASP A 48 24.52 -23.59 7.65
C ASP A 48 23.81 -24.83 8.21
N HIS A 49 24.43 -25.53 9.17
CA HIS A 49 23.79 -26.65 9.84
C HIS A 49 22.59 -26.19 10.68
N MET A 50 22.66 -25.02 11.33
CA MET A 50 21.54 -24.47 12.09
C MET A 50 20.35 -24.09 11.19
N PHE A 51 20.60 -23.40 10.07
CA PHE A 51 19.56 -22.98 9.14
C PHE A 51 18.97 -24.13 8.31
N SER A 52 19.69 -25.24 8.16
CA SER A 52 19.20 -26.44 7.46
C SER A 52 18.34 -27.37 8.33
N LYS A 53 18.23 -27.12 9.65
CA LYS A 53 17.38 -27.91 10.56
C LYS A 53 15.90 -27.86 10.15
N VAL A 54 15.20 -28.92 10.53
CA VAL A 54 13.76 -29.11 10.30
C VAL A 54 13.06 -29.46 11.59
N ASP A 55 11.78 -29.12 11.68
CA ASP A 55 10.92 -29.49 12.81
C ASP A 55 10.56 -30.99 12.80
N ASN A 56 9.78 -31.44 13.79
CA ASN A 56 9.27 -32.82 13.88
C ASN A 56 8.48 -33.28 12.63
N LYS A 57 7.91 -32.36 11.86
CA LYS A 57 7.12 -32.61 10.64
C LYS A 57 7.98 -32.53 9.36
N GLY A 58 9.29 -32.31 9.50
CA GLY A 58 10.20 -32.13 8.37
C GLY A 58 10.06 -30.78 7.67
N ASN A 59 9.42 -29.80 8.30
CA ASN A 59 9.33 -28.44 7.76
C ASN A 59 10.67 -27.73 8.01
N SER A 60 11.29 -27.30 6.92
CA SER A 60 12.39 -26.33 6.98
C SER A 60 11.87 -24.92 7.26
N VAL A 61 12.81 -24.01 7.54
CA VAL A 61 12.54 -22.58 7.69
C VAL A 61 11.68 -22.02 6.54
N LEU A 62 11.93 -22.46 5.30
CA LEU A 62 11.16 -22.04 4.13
C LEU A 62 9.71 -22.53 4.14
N HIS A 63 9.45 -23.74 4.65
CA HIS A 63 8.08 -24.26 4.82
C HIS A 63 7.33 -23.50 5.92
N LEU A 64 8.01 -23.15 7.02
CA LEU A 64 7.43 -22.35 8.11
C LEU A 64 7.12 -20.92 7.66
N ALA A 65 7.98 -20.31 6.85
CA ALA A 65 7.74 -18.99 6.26
C ALA A 65 6.55 -18.99 5.30
N ALA A 66 6.32 -20.12 4.63
CA ALA A 66 5.24 -20.26 3.66
C ALA A 66 3.86 -20.42 4.30
N ARG A 67 3.79 -20.93 5.53
CA ARG A 67 2.51 -21.16 6.21
C ARG A 67 2.00 -19.84 6.78
N LEU A 68 0.75 -19.47 6.46
CA LEU A 68 0.09 -18.31 7.06
C LEU A 68 0.08 -18.45 8.59
N GLY A 69 0.61 -17.45 9.30
CA GLY A 69 0.64 -17.42 10.76
C GLY A 69 -0.59 -16.72 11.34
N ASP A 70 -0.78 -16.87 12.65
CA ASP A 70 -1.87 -16.20 13.39
C ASP A 70 -1.62 -14.69 13.53
N HIS A 71 -0.36 -14.27 13.50
CA HIS A 71 0.01 -12.86 13.53
C HIS A 71 -0.20 -12.21 12.15
N GLN A 72 -1.17 -11.29 12.07
CA GLN A 72 -1.54 -10.58 10.83
C GLN A 72 -1.35 -9.06 10.98
N PRO A 73 -0.10 -8.55 10.93
CA PRO A 73 0.19 -7.16 11.27
C PRO A 73 -0.43 -6.12 10.33
N TRP A 74 -0.88 -6.53 9.14
CA TRP A 74 -1.38 -5.63 8.10
C TRP A 74 -2.87 -5.73 7.84
N LEU A 75 -3.61 -6.50 8.64
CA LEU A 75 -5.06 -6.63 8.48
C LEU A 75 -5.78 -5.27 8.56
N ILE A 76 -5.27 -4.34 9.38
CA ILE A 76 -5.80 -2.97 9.54
C ILE A 76 -5.76 -2.19 8.21
N TYR A 77 -4.76 -2.46 7.36
CA TYR A 77 -4.56 -1.80 6.07
C TYR A 77 -5.23 -2.53 4.90
N GLY A 78 -5.93 -3.63 5.18
CA GLY A 78 -6.67 -4.44 4.22
C GLY A 78 -5.99 -5.77 3.88
N PRO A 79 -6.78 -6.82 3.56
CA PRO A 79 -6.27 -8.17 3.30
C PRO A 79 -5.31 -8.25 2.10
N ALA A 80 -5.43 -7.33 1.13
CA ALA A 80 -4.50 -7.25 0.00
C ALA A 80 -3.08 -6.86 0.43
N PHE A 81 -2.94 -5.95 1.40
CA PHE A 81 -1.65 -5.55 1.96
C PHE A 81 -1.07 -6.61 2.90
N GLN A 82 -1.93 -7.33 3.64
CA GLN A 82 -1.49 -8.53 4.36
C GLN A 82 -0.94 -9.59 3.41
N MET A 83 -1.58 -9.82 2.26
CA MET A 83 -1.05 -10.73 1.24
C MET A 83 0.29 -10.22 0.66
N GLN A 84 0.40 -8.93 0.39
CA GLN A 84 1.66 -8.32 -0.06
C GLN A 84 2.79 -8.56 0.94
N TRP A 85 2.51 -8.37 2.24
CA TRP A 85 3.48 -8.56 3.31
C TRP A 85 3.95 -10.02 3.38
N GLU A 86 3.02 -10.97 3.35
CA GLU A 86 3.31 -12.42 3.37
C GLU A 86 4.18 -12.84 2.19
N ILE A 87 3.95 -12.29 1.00
CA ILE A 87 4.80 -12.53 -0.19
C ILE A 87 6.21 -11.99 0.03
N LYS A 88 6.35 -10.78 0.59
CA LYS A 88 7.66 -10.18 0.88
C LYS A 88 8.41 -10.97 1.94
N TRP A 89 7.72 -11.41 2.98
CA TRP A 89 8.26 -12.25 4.04
C TRP A 89 8.80 -13.58 3.49
N TYR A 90 7.94 -14.31 2.76
CA TYR A 90 8.33 -15.55 2.11
C TYR A 90 9.53 -15.35 1.18
N ARG A 91 9.56 -14.25 0.43
CA ARG A 91 10.68 -13.90 -0.45
C ARG A 91 11.98 -13.69 0.33
N ILE A 92 11.96 -12.95 1.43
CA ILE A 92 13.15 -12.73 2.28
C ILE A 92 13.74 -14.05 2.73
N VAL A 93 12.91 -14.92 3.31
CA VAL A 93 13.38 -16.21 3.82
C VAL A 93 13.92 -17.07 2.68
N LYS A 94 13.21 -17.11 1.55
CA LYS A 94 13.64 -17.86 0.37
C LYS A 94 14.98 -17.41 -0.21
N THR A 95 15.27 -16.11 -0.20
CA THR A 95 16.52 -15.55 -0.75
C THR A 95 17.63 -15.43 0.28
N SER A 96 17.37 -15.76 1.54
CA SER A 96 18.36 -15.62 2.62
C SER A 96 19.46 -16.69 2.61
N MET A 97 19.26 -17.78 1.87
CA MET A 97 20.21 -18.89 1.74
C MET A 97 20.38 -19.32 0.28
N PRO A 98 21.48 -20.00 -0.08
CA PRO A 98 21.74 -20.45 -1.44
C PRO A 98 20.61 -21.29 -2.06
N PRO A 99 20.49 -21.35 -3.39
CA PRO A 99 19.50 -22.19 -4.05
C PRO A 99 19.63 -23.66 -3.62
N ARG A 100 18.49 -24.34 -3.41
CA ARG A 100 18.41 -25.75 -2.96
C ARG A 100 18.98 -26.04 -1.56
N PHE A 101 19.31 -24.99 -0.79
CA PHE A 101 19.77 -25.15 0.59
C PHE A 101 18.71 -25.81 1.49
N PHE A 102 17.45 -25.40 1.37
CA PHE A 102 16.37 -25.97 2.17
C PHE A 102 15.83 -27.27 1.54
N PRO A 103 15.48 -28.28 2.36
CA PRO A 103 14.75 -29.46 1.90
C PRO A 103 13.54 -29.07 1.05
N ARG A 104 13.37 -29.76 -0.08
CA ARG A 104 12.30 -29.47 -1.05
C ARG A 104 10.92 -29.89 -0.54
N PHE A 105 10.87 -31.01 0.16
CA PHE A 105 9.64 -31.64 0.63
C PHE A 105 9.70 -31.83 2.14
N ASN A 106 8.56 -31.67 2.81
CA ASN A 106 8.38 -32.09 4.20
C ASN A 106 7.91 -33.55 4.28
N LYS A 107 7.64 -34.05 5.51
CA LYS A 107 7.15 -35.44 5.71
C LYS A 107 5.78 -35.72 5.08
N LYS A 108 5.02 -34.68 4.72
CA LYS A 108 3.75 -34.78 3.97
C LYS A 108 3.93 -34.67 2.46
N ASN A 109 5.17 -34.73 1.97
CA ASN A 109 5.54 -34.57 0.56
C ASN A 109 5.06 -33.25 -0.07
N LYS A 110 4.91 -32.19 0.74
CA LYS A 110 4.53 -30.85 0.26
C LYS A 110 5.76 -29.96 0.13
N THR A 111 5.79 -29.13 -0.90
CA THR A 111 6.78 -28.06 -1.00
C THR A 111 6.31 -26.81 -0.27
N ALA A 112 7.24 -25.93 0.08
CA ALA A 112 6.89 -24.62 0.65
C ALA A 112 5.95 -23.80 -0.27
N LYS A 113 6.01 -23.96 -1.60
CA LYS A 113 5.08 -23.28 -2.51
C LYS A 113 3.65 -23.82 -2.39
N ASP A 114 3.52 -25.13 -2.22
CA ASP A 114 2.21 -25.77 -2.07
C ASP A 114 1.58 -25.33 -0.76
N ILE A 115 2.36 -25.30 0.33
CA ILE A 115 1.92 -24.77 1.63
C ILE A 115 1.42 -23.32 1.49
N PHE A 116 2.20 -22.45 0.85
CA PHE A 116 1.82 -21.04 0.66
C PHE A 116 0.49 -20.91 -0.08
N LYS A 117 0.34 -21.61 -1.20
CA LYS A 117 -0.90 -21.59 -2.00
C LYS A 117 -2.11 -22.10 -1.22
N GLU A 118 -1.93 -23.17 -0.45
CA GLU A 118 -3.01 -23.76 0.34
C GLU A 118 -3.42 -22.85 1.51
N THR A 119 -2.46 -22.32 2.27
CA THR A 119 -2.74 -21.57 3.50
C THR A 119 -3.20 -20.15 3.24
N HIS A 120 -2.82 -19.56 2.10
CA HIS A 120 -3.18 -18.18 1.75
C HIS A 120 -4.40 -18.07 0.83
N LYS A 121 -5.03 -19.19 0.45
CA LYS A 121 -6.18 -19.22 -0.48
C LYS A 121 -7.32 -18.28 -0.06
N GLU A 122 -7.72 -18.30 1.21
CA GLU A 122 -8.80 -17.44 1.71
C GLU A 122 -8.34 -15.98 1.84
N LEU A 123 -7.08 -15.73 2.19
CA LEU A 123 -6.52 -14.38 2.21
C LEU A 123 -6.48 -13.75 0.80
N VAL A 124 -6.20 -14.55 -0.22
CA VAL A 124 -6.22 -14.11 -1.63
C VAL A 124 -7.64 -13.73 -2.06
N LYS A 125 -8.64 -14.54 -1.71
CA LYS A 125 -10.05 -14.21 -1.97
C LYS A 125 -10.48 -12.94 -1.24
N ALA A 126 -10.14 -12.80 0.04
CA ALA A 126 -10.44 -11.62 0.82
C ALA A 126 -9.73 -10.38 0.25
N GLY A 127 -8.46 -10.52 -0.17
CA GLY A 127 -7.69 -9.49 -0.83
C GLY A 127 -8.30 -9.04 -2.16
N ALA A 128 -8.75 -10.00 -2.98
CA ALA A 128 -9.43 -9.72 -4.24
C ALA A 128 -10.76 -8.99 -4.01
N ALA A 129 -11.60 -9.49 -3.11
CA ALA A 129 -12.88 -8.86 -2.77
C ALA A 129 -12.70 -7.43 -2.24
N TRP A 130 -11.69 -7.23 -1.38
CA TRP A 130 -11.37 -5.90 -0.86
C TRP A 130 -10.91 -4.94 -1.96
N LEU A 131 -10.01 -5.39 -2.85
CA LEU A 131 -9.54 -4.58 -3.99
C LEU A 131 -10.68 -4.25 -4.95
N THR A 132 -11.58 -5.19 -5.23
CA THR A 132 -12.77 -4.97 -6.05
C THR A 132 -13.64 -3.88 -5.44
N LYS A 133 -14.05 -4.02 -4.18
CA LYS A 133 -14.90 -3.03 -3.50
C LYS A 133 -14.25 -1.65 -3.43
N ALA A 134 -12.96 -1.59 -3.13
CA ALA A 134 -12.20 -0.34 -3.10
C ALA A 134 -12.15 0.31 -4.50
N SER A 135 -11.87 -0.48 -5.54
CA SER A 135 -11.76 0.00 -6.92
C SER A 135 -13.11 0.47 -7.47
N GLU A 136 -14.21 -0.23 -7.18
CA GLU A 136 -15.57 0.20 -7.53
C GLU A 136 -15.90 1.54 -6.90
N SER A 137 -15.69 1.67 -5.59
CA SER A 137 -15.97 2.91 -4.84
C SER A 137 -15.16 4.09 -5.39
N CYS A 138 -13.87 3.86 -5.68
CA CYS A 138 -13.00 4.90 -6.24
C CYS A 138 -13.31 5.22 -7.71
N THR A 139 -13.81 4.26 -8.49
CA THR A 139 -14.27 4.49 -9.86
C THR A 139 -15.50 5.37 -9.87
N VAL A 140 -16.47 5.13 -8.97
CA VAL A 140 -17.65 5.99 -8.80
C VAL A 140 -17.24 7.40 -8.38
N MET A 141 -16.34 7.53 -7.40
CA MET A 141 -15.81 8.84 -6.99
C MET A 141 -15.12 9.56 -8.15
N GLY A 142 -14.29 8.85 -8.92
CA GLY A 142 -13.64 9.41 -10.11
C GLY A 142 -14.65 9.86 -11.16
N ALA A 143 -15.70 9.07 -11.43
CA ALA A 143 -16.75 9.44 -12.36
C ALA A 143 -17.44 10.74 -11.93
N LEU A 144 -17.79 10.88 -10.65
CA LEU A 144 -18.38 12.10 -10.11
C LEU A 144 -17.47 13.32 -10.30
N ILE A 145 -16.18 13.20 -9.95
CA ILE A 145 -15.23 14.31 -10.14
C ILE A 145 -15.05 14.64 -11.62
N ALA A 146 -14.98 13.64 -12.49
CA ALA A 146 -14.87 13.86 -13.93
C ALA A 146 -16.10 14.57 -14.50
N THR A 147 -17.30 14.18 -14.08
CA THR A 147 -18.55 14.85 -14.49
C THR A 147 -18.59 16.30 -14.03
N VAL A 148 -18.25 16.57 -12.78
CA VAL A 148 -18.21 17.94 -12.25
C VAL A 148 -17.15 18.77 -12.98
N ALA A 149 -15.94 18.24 -13.16
CA ALA A 149 -14.86 18.92 -13.87
C ALA A 149 -15.23 19.22 -15.33
N PHE A 150 -15.87 18.27 -16.03
CA PHE A 150 -16.35 18.46 -17.40
C PHE A 150 -17.45 19.53 -17.48
N ALA A 151 -18.41 19.51 -16.55
CA ALA A 151 -19.44 20.53 -16.46
C ALA A 151 -18.82 21.91 -16.23
N THR A 152 -17.87 22.05 -15.29
CA THR A 152 -17.18 23.32 -15.05
C THR A 152 -16.37 23.80 -16.24
N ALA A 153 -15.71 22.89 -16.96
CA ALA A 153 -14.93 23.25 -18.15
C ALA A 153 -15.80 23.77 -19.31
N THR A 154 -17.04 23.30 -19.41
CA THR A 154 -17.99 23.73 -20.45
C THR A 154 -18.85 24.93 -20.02
N THR A 155 -19.00 25.16 -18.72
CA THR A 155 -19.74 26.30 -18.14
C THR A 155 -18.79 27.30 -17.49
N VAL A 156 -17.95 27.94 -18.32
CA VAL A 156 -16.92 28.86 -17.84
C VAL A 156 -17.49 30.07 -17.07
N PRO A 157 -16.86 30.49 -15.95
CA PRO A 157 -17.26 31.68 -15.22
C PRO A 157 -17.27 32.93 -16.11
N GLY A 158 -18.34 33.72 -16.02
CA GLY A 158 -18.51 34.93 -16.85
C GLY A 158 -18.92 34.67 -18.30
N GLY A 159 -19.12 33.42 -18.69
CA GLY A 159 -19.59 33.04 -20.02
C GLY A 159 -18.58 33.28 -21.14
N ILE A 160 -19.08 33.20 -22.36
CA ILE A 160 -18.30 33.30 -23.60
C ILE A 160 -18.79 34.54 -24.36
N LYS A 161 -17.88 35.33 -24.94
CA LYS A 161 -18.21 36.45 -25.83
C LYS A 161 -18.83 35.91 -27.12
N GLU A 162 -20.05 36.32 -27.45
CA GLU A 162 -20.81 35.81 -28.61
C GLU A 162 -20.08 36.00 -29.95
N ILE A 163 -19.38 37.12 -30.12
CA ILE A 163 -18.73 37.47 -31.40
C ILE A 163 -17.43 36.70 -31.62
N THR A 164 -16.63 36.48 -30.56
CA THR A 164 -15.28 35.92 -30.69
C THR A 164 -15.19 34.46 -30.23
N GLY A 165 -16.21 33.92 -29.56
CA GLY A 165 -16.19 32.59 -28.96
C GLY A 165 -15.18 32.44 -27.82
N ARG A 166 -14.64 33.55 -27.29
CA ARG A 166 -13.61 33.55 -26.24
C ARG A 166 -14.20 33.79 -24.85
N PRO A 167 -13.61 33.22 -23.78
CA PRO A 167 -14.08 33.47 -22.42
C PRO A 167 -14.06 34.95 -22.07
N THR A 168 -15.12 35.44 -21.42
CA THR A 168 -15.22 36.88 -21.05
C THR A 168 -14.10 37.30 -20.09
N LEU A 169 -13.66 36.37 -19.24
CA LEU A 169 -12.67 36.60 -18.18
C LEU A 169 -11.26 36.13 -18.54
N GLU A 170 -10.96 35.88 -19.83
CA GLU A 170 -9.70 35.30 -20.32
C GLU A 170 -8.42 36.05 -19.87
N ASN A 171 -8.51 37.35 -19.59
CA ASN A 171 -7.34 38.17 -19.21
C ASN A 171 -7.09 38.21 -17.70
N LEU A 172 -7.88 37.50 -16.89
CA LEU A 172 -7.74 37.49 -15.44
C LEU A 172 -6.96 36.26 -14.99
N PRO A 173 -5.94 36.40 -14.11
CA PRO A 173 -5.12 35.27 -13.68
C PRO A 173 -5.91 34.17 -12.96
N ALA A 174 -7.01 34.53 -12.28
CA ALA A 174 -7.91 33.55 -11.67
C ALA A 174 -8.62 32.65 -12.71
N PHE A 175 -8.80 33.14 -13.95
CA PHE A 175 -9.39 32.36 -15.03
C PHE A 175 -8.40 31.30 -15.53
N ASP A 176 -7.13 31.64 -15.69
CA ASP A 176 -6.09 30.68 -16.07
C ASP A 176 -5.94 29.57 -15.02
N ILE A 177 -5.92 29.93 -13.74
CA ILE A 177 -5.89 28.97 -12.63
C ILE A 177 -7.12 28.05 -12.68
N PHE A 178 -8.31 28.63 -12.87
CA PHE A 178 -9.56 27.88 -13.03
C PHE A 178 -9.48 26.87 -14.19
N ALA A 179 -9.07 27.32 -15.38
CA ALA A 179 -9.05 26.49 -16.58
C ALA A 179 -8.03 25.35 -16.47
N ILE A 180 -6.81 25.64 -16.03
CA ILE A 180 -5.74 24.65 -15.86
C ILE A 180 -6.12 23.64 -14.77
N ALA A 181 -6.62 24.09 -13.62
CA ALA A 181 -7.02 23.20 -12.53
C ALA A 181 -8.22 22.32 -12.91
N SER A 182 -9.18 22.83 -13.69
CA SER A 182 -10.30 22.03 -14.20
C SER A 182 -9.82 20.91 -15.14
N LEU A 183 -8.87 21.23 -16.03
CA LEU A 183 -8.31 20.26 -16.96
C LEU A 183 -7.50 19.18 -16.23
N ILE A 184 -6.65 19.57 -15.27
CA ILE A 184 -5.90 18.62 -14.43
C ILE A 184 -6.88 17.73 -13.66
N ALA A 185 -7.95 18.28 -13.09
CA ALA A 185 -8.97 17.51 -12.38
C ALA A 185 -9.60 16.44 -13.28
N LEU A 186 -10.04 16.82 -14.48
CA LEU A 186 -10.67 15.91 -15.44
C LEU A 186 -9.70 14.81 -15.89
N CYS A 187 -8.51 15.18 -16.37
CA CYS A 187 -7.53 14.21 -16.90
C CYS A 187 -7.07 13.22 -15.83
N SER A 188 -6.75 13.70 -14.63
CA SER A 188 -6.33 12.83 -13.52
C SER A 188 -7.46 11.91 -13.06
N SER A 189 -8.71 12.39 -13.04
CA SER A 189 -9.87 11.56 -12.67
C SER A 189 -10.10 10.41 -13.66
N VAL A 190 -10.15 10.72 -14.95
CA VAL A 190 -10.35 9.71 -16.01
C VAL A 190 -9.23 8.68 -15.99
N THR A 191 -7.97 9.13 -15.84
CA THR A 191 -6.82 8.23 -15.74
C THR A 191 -6.92 7.32 -14.51
N SER A 192 -7.32 7.88 -13.36
CA SER A 192 -7.58 7.13 -12.13
C SER A 192 -8.64 6.04 -12.34
N MET A 193 -9.76 6.37 -13.01
CA MET A 193 -10.83 5.42 -13.33
C MET A 193 -10.31 4.26 -14.20
N VAL A 194 -9.50 4.55 -15.22
CA VAL A 194 -8.89 3.51 -16.09
C VAL A 194 -7.99 2.57 -15.27
N ILE A 195 -7.24 3.10 -14.30
CA ILE A 195 -6.40 2.29 -13.42
C ILE A 195 -7.25 1.40 -12.50
N PHE A 196 -8.30 1.92 -11.88
CA PHE A 196 -9.20 1.13 -11.05
C PHE A 196 -9.94 0.05 -11.86
N LEU A 197 -10.38 0.38 -13.08
CA LEU A 197 -10.93 -0.61 -14.00
C LEU A 197 -9.89 -1.70 -14.34
N SER A 198 -8.62 -1.33 -14.50
CA SER A 198 -7.53 -2.29 -14.71
C SER A 198 -7.28 -3.21 -13.50
N ILE A 199 -7.67 -2.80 -12.28
CA ILE A 199 -7.66 -3.66 -11.09
C ILE A 199 -8.86 -4.62 -11.16
N LEU A 200 -10.06 -4.13 -11.46
CA LEU A 200 -11.27 -4.95 -11.59
C LEU A 200 -11.14 -6.05 -12.64
N MET A 201 -10.45 -5.76 -13.75
CA MET A 201 -10.19 -6.72 -14.83
C MET A 201 -9.02 -7.68 -14.54
N SER A 202 -8.38 -7.59 -13.37
CA SER A 202 -7.25 -8.45 -13.00
C SER A 202 -7.69 -9.87 -12.66
N ARG A 203 -6.79 -10.84 -12.85
CA ARG A 203 -7.03 -12.25 -12.51
C ARG A 203 -6.77 -12.55 -11.04
N TYR A 204 -6.31 -11.57 -10.25
CA TYR A 204 -6.01 -11.70 -8.82
C TYR A 204 -5.14 -12.91 -8.47
N LYS A 205 -4.06 -13.13 -9.23
CA LYS A 205 -3.11 -14.21 -8.89
C LYS A 205 -2.32 -13.81 -7.65
N GLU A 206 -1.98 -14.78 -6.80
CA GLU A 206 -1.21 -14.57 -5.56
C GLU A 206 0.03 -13.68 -5.76
N LYS A 207 0.81 -13.95 -6.82
CA LYS A 207 2.03 -13.19 -7.13
C LYS A 207 1.78 -11.72 -7.45
N GLU A 208 0.61 -11.38 -7.98
CA GLU A 208 0.25 -10.01 -8.37
C GLU A 208 0.04 -9.11 -7.15
N PHE A 209 -0.37 -9.68 -6.01
CA PHE A 209 -0.47 -8.97 -4.73
C PHE A 209 0.88 -8.50 -4.20
N GLY A 210 2.00 -9.07 -4.66
CA GLY A 210 3.32 -8.69 -4.17
C GLY A 210 3.78 -7.28 -4.58
N LYS A 211 3.32 -6.80 -5.75
CA LYS A 211 3.75 -5.49 -6.28
C LYS A 211 2.74 -4.88 -7.23
N VAL A 212 2.23 -5.64 -8.21
CA VAL A 212 1.45 -5.09 -9.33
C VAL A 212 0.13 -4.51 -8.84
N LEU A 213 -0.68 -5.27 -8.09
CA LEU A 213 -1.98 -4.83 -7.60
C LEU A 213 -1.88 -3.65 -6.62
N PRO A 214 -1.03 -3.71 -5.56
CA PRO A 214 -0.84 -2.56 -4.67
C PRO A 214 -0.30 -1.31 -5.38
N SER A 215 0.58 -1.46 -6.38
CA SER A 215 1.09 -0.30 -7.14
C SER A 215 0.00 0.36 -7.98
N LYS A 216 -0.86 -0.42 -8.64
CA LYS A 216 -2.01 0.12 -9.38
C LYS A 216 -2.97 0.84 -8.44
N LEU A 217 -3.30 0.22 -7.30
CA LEU A 217 -4.18 0.83 -6.30
C LEU A 217 -3.62 2.18 -5.82
N LEU A 218 -2.34 2.20 -5.49
CA LEU A 218 -1.67 3.42 -5.02
C LEU A 218 -1.69 4.51 -6.09
N LEU A 219 -1.32 4.19 -7.33
CA LEU A 219 -1.35 5.14 -8.45
C LEU A 219 -2.76 5.67 -8.75
N GLY A 220 -3.78 4.81 -8.68
CA GLY A 220 -5.18 5.24 -8.81
C GLY A 220 -5.54 6.23 -7.70
N LEU A 221 -5.28 5.89 -6.44
CA LEU A 221 -5.53 6.77 -5.31
C LEU A 221 -4.77 8.10 -5.39
N THR A 222 -3.52 8.10 -5.87
CA THR A 222 -2.73 9.33 -6.04
C THR A 222 -3.41 10.27 -7.02
N LEU A 223 -3.84 9.74 -8.17
CA LEU A 223 -4.47 10.52 -9.24
C LEU A 223 -5.86 11.01 -8.83
N LEU A 224 -6.60 10.21 -8.07
CA LEU A 224 -7.89 10.62 -7.50
C LEU A 224 -7.73 11.78 -6.50
N CYS A 225 -6.69 11.73 -5.65
CA CYS A 225 -6.39 12.83 -4.73
C CYS A 225 -5.98 14.11 -5.47
N VAL A 226 -5.12 13.99 -6.49
CA VAL A 226 -4.75 15.11 -7.36
C VAL A 226 -6.00 15.71 -8.01
N SER A 227 -6.91 14.86 -8.50
CA SER A 227 -8.17 15.29 -9.11
C SER A 227 -9.05 16.07 -8.14
N MET A 228 -9.22 15.56 -6.92
CA MET A 228 -10.02 16.20 -5.88
C MET A 228 -9.45 17.58 -5.47
N VAL A 229 -8.14 17.66 -5.25
CA VAL A 229 -7.47 18.93 -4.91
C VAL A 229 -7.58 19.94 -6.06
N SER A 230 -7.35 19.48 -7.30
CA SER A 230 -7.44 20.34 -8.49
C SER A 230 -8.86 20.85 -8.72
N MET A 231 -9.87 20.01 -8.47
CA MET A 231 -11.28 20.40 -8.55
C MET A 231 -11.62 21.49 -7.52
N LEU A 232 -11.10 21.40 -6.29
CA LEU A 232 -11.30 22.42 -5.26
C LEU A 232 -10.64 23.75 -5.63
N ILE A 233 -9.43 23.71 -6.18
CA ILE A 233 -8.73 24.90 -6.67
C ILE A 233 -9.54 25.56 -7.78
N SER A 234 -10.02 24.77 -8.75
CA SER A 234 -10.90 25.25 -9.81
C SER A 234 -12.16 25.91 -9.24
N PHE A 235 -12.87 25.21 -8.35
CA PHE A 235 -14.08 25.74 -7.72
C PHE A 235 -13.81 27.06 -6.99
N CYS A 236 -12.72 27.15 -6.22
CA CYS A 236 -12.37 28.38 -5.50
C CYS A 236 -12.08 29.54 -6.47
N ALA A 237 -11.32 29.28 -7.54
CA ALA A 237 -10.97 30.27 -8.55
C ALA A 237 -12.20 30.74 -9.35
N GLY A 238 -13.10 29.82 -9.73
CA GLY A 238 -14.35 30.16 -10.40
C GLY A 238 -15.30 30.94 -9.49
N HIS A 239 -15.47 30.49 -8.25
CA HIS A 239 -16.35 31.14 -7.26
C HIS A 239 -15.84 32.52 -6.83
N PHE A 240 -14.52 32.77 -6.90
CA PHE A 240 -13.94 34.09 -6.64
C PHE A 240 -14.56 35.18 -7.54
N PHE A 241 -14.87 34.86 -8.79
CA PHE A 241 -15.53 35.80 -9.70
C PHE A 241 -16.95 36.17 -9.27
N MET A 242 -17.68 35.27 -8.60
CA MET A 242 -19.02 35.56 -8.09
C MET A 242 -18.99 36.45 -6.83
N LEU A 243 -17.93 36.34 -6.01
CA LEU A 243 -17.81 37.07 -4.74
C LEU A 243 -17.15 38.45 -4.86
N LYS A 244 -16.40 38.70 -5.94
CA LYS A 244 -15.56 39.90 -6.14
C LYS A 244 -16.33 41.21 -5.93
N ASP A 245 -17.61 41.24 -6.28
CA ASP A 245 -18.44 42.46 -6.27
C ASP A 245 -19.34 42.61 -5.04
N LYS A 246 -19.50 41.58 -4.18
CA LYS A 246 -20.48 41.64 -3.07
C LYS A 246 -19.93 41.43 -1.65
N LEU A 247 -18.89 40.61 -1.40
CA LEU A 247 -18.54 40.22 -0.03
C LEU A 247 -17.05 39.84 0.17
N LYS A 248 -16.13 40.83 0.17
CA LYS A 248 -14.69 40.58 0.40
C LYS A 248 -14.34 40.00 1.79
N HIS A 249 -15.03 40.39 2.86
CA HIS A 249 -14.71 39.92 4.22
C HIS A 249 -15.42 38.62 4.63
N ALA A 250 -16.59 38.32 4.06
CA ALA A 250 -17.31 37.07 4.34
C ALA A 250 -16.83 35.88 3.48
N ALA A 251 -16.08 36.13 2.40
CA ALA A 251 -15.54 35.08 1.54
C ALA A 251 -14.53 34.16 2.25
N PHE A 252 -13.61 34.73 3.03
CA PHE A 252 -12.55 33.98 3.71
C PHE A 252 -13.07 32.89 4.68
N PRO A 253 -14.02 33.16 5.59
CA PRO A 253 -14.58 32.13 6.45
C PRO A 253 -15.34 31.05 5.67
N VAL A 254 -16.02 31.39 4.58
CA VAL A 254 -16.73 30.41 3.73
C VAL A 254 -15.76 29.43 3.08
N TYR A 255 -14.64 29.91 2.52
CA TYR A 255 -13.60 29.03 1.98
C TYR A 255 -12.94 28.19 3.06
N ALA A 256 -12.67 28.77 4.23
CA ALA A 256 -12.10 28.03 5.36
C ALA A 256 -13.01 26.88 5.81
N ILE A 257 -14.32 27.14 5.95
CA ILE A 257 -15.32 26.11 6.29
C ILE A 257 -15.42 25.04 5.20
N THR A 258 -15.36 25.43 3.93
CA THR A 258 -15.49 24.48 2.79
C THR A 258 -14.27 23.56 2.68
N CYS A 259 -13.06 24.07 2.96
CA CYS A 259 -11.83 23.28 2.93
C CYS A 259 -11.59 22.47 4.21
N MET A 260 -12.24 22.80 5.33
CA MET A 260 -12.03 22.15 6.62
C MET A 260 -12.30 20.64 6.62
N PRO A 261 -13.43 20.11 6.09
CA PRO A 261 -13.68 18.67 6.03
C PRO A 261 -12.61 17.91 5.25
N LEU A 262 -12.14 18.48 4.15
CA LEU A 262 -11.08 17.92 3.31
C LEU A 262 -9.73 17.89 4.04
N ALA A 263 -9.40 18.96 4.77
CA ALA A 263 -8.18 19.02 5.58
C ALA A 263 -8.20 17.97 6.69
N ILE A 264 -9.32 17.82 7.41
CA ILE A 264 -9.48 16.81 8.47
C ILE A 264 -9.33 15.40 7.89
N PHE A 265 -9.99 15.13 6.77
CA PHE A 265 -9.89 13.84 6.09
C PHE A 265 -8.44 13.55 5.65
N ALA A 266 -7.77 14.54 5.04
CA ALA A 266 -6.38 14.40 4.62
C ALA A 266 -5.45 14.09 5.79
N VAL A 267 -5.57 14.80 6.91
CA VAL A 267 -4.75 14.56 8.11
C VAL A 267 -5.00 13.18 8.70
N GLY A 268 -6.26 12.73 8.78
CA GLY A 268 -6.60 11.41 9.33
C GLY A 268 -6.12 10.24 8.47
N HIS A 269 -6.18 10.37 7.14
CA HIS A 269 -5.82 9.30 6.21
C HIS A 269 -4.38 9.34 5.71
N PHE A 270 -3.66 10.45 5.92
CA PHE A 270 -2.27 10.59 5.50
C PHE A 270 -1.33 9.51 6.06
N PRO A 271 -1.36 9.15 7.36
CA PRO A 271 -0.50 8.08 7.88
C PRO A 271 -0.75 6.74 7.20
N LEU A 272 -2.01 6.42 6.91
CA LEU A 272 -2.41 5.19 6.26
C LEU A 272 -1.88 5.13 4.82
N TYR A 273 -2.06 6.21 4.07
CA TYR A 273 -1.57 6.31 2.70
C TYR A 273 -0.04 6.28 2.62
N PHE A 274 0.65 6.99 3.52
CA PHE A 274 2.11 6.96 3.63
C PHE A 274 2.62 5.54 3.93
N ASN A 275 1.99 4.84 4.86
CA ASN A 275 2.34 3.45 5.17
C ASN A 275 2.17 2.52 3.96
N MET A 276 1.12 2.70 3.14
CA MET A 276 0.94 1.96 1.89
C MET A 276 2.06 2.24 0.87
N ILE A 277 2.49 3.50 0.73
CA ILE A 277 3.64 3.87 -0.12
C ILE A 277 4.89 3.13 0.35
N CYS A 278 5.26 3.28 1.62
CA CYS A 278 6.43 2.63 2.21
C CYS A 278 6.35 1.11 2.05
N ALA A 279 5.18 0.53 2.33
CA ALA A 279 4.94 -0.89 2.18
C ALA A 279 5.13 -1.36 0.74
N ASN A 280 4.90 -0.54 -0.28
CA ASN A 280 5.08 -0.94 -1.68
C ASN A 280 6.54 -0.84 -2.14
N PHE A 281 7.20 0.29 -1.86
CA PHE A 281 8.57 0.57 -2.31
C PHE A 281 9.65 -0.19 -1.54
N ASN A 282 9.42 -0.49 -0.26
CA ASN A 282 10.41 -1.21 0.54
C ASN A 282 10.56 -2.66 0.08
N LYS A 283 11.82 -3.11 -0.10
CA LYS A 283 12.11 -4.53 -0.41
C LYS A 283 11.76 -5.45 0.76
N VAL A 284 11.68 -4.88 1.95
CA VAL A 284 11.45 -5.52 3.24
C VAL A 284 9.99 -5.31 3.64
N PRO A 285 9.32 -6.34 4.22
CA PRO A 285 8.03 -6.15 4.84
C PRO A 285 8.14 -5.03 5.89
N PHE A 286 7.30 -3.99 5.76
CA PHE A 286 7.26 -2.93 6.77
C PHE A 286 6.65 -3.51 8.06
N GLU A 287 7.06 -2.99 9.22
CA GLU A 287 6.45 -3.31 10.51
C GLU A 287 5.91 -1.99 11.08
N SER A 288 4.58 -1.88 11.21
CA SER A 288 3.97 -0.72 11.84
C SER A 288 4.24 -0.77 13.34
N GLY A 289 5.05 0.17 13.86
CA GLY A 289 5.37 0.28 15.28
C GLY A 289 6.86 0.32 15.62
N VAL A 290 7.77 0.13 14.66
CA VAL A 290 9.21 0.25 14.88
C VAL A 290 9.77 1.46 14.14
N THR A 291 9.73 2.62 14.77
CA THR A 291 10.49 3.80 14.37
C THR A 291 11.97 3.60 14.71
N ARG A 292 12.69 2.85 13.87
CA ARG A 292 14.12 3.02 13.59
C ARG A 292 14.57 2.01 12.54
N VAL A 293 14.64 2.47 11.30
CA VAL A 293 15.39 1.80 10.25
C VAL A 293 16.84 2.27 10.43
N ALA A 294 17.73 1.38 10.88
CA ALA A 294 19.13 1.51 10.51
C ALA A 294 19.24 1.03 9.05
N PRO A 295 19.78 1.84 8.13
CA PRO A 295 20.07 1.36 6.79
C PRO A 295 21.20 0.32 6.84
N LEU A 296 21.22 -0.52 5.81
CA LEU A 296 22.39 -1.34 5.44
C LEU A 296 23.61 -0.46 5.20
#